data_AF-A0A1I7XQM1-F1
#
_entry.id   AF-A0A1I7XQM1-F1
#
_cell.length_a   1.000
_cell.length_b   1.000
_cell.length_c   1.000
_cell.angle_alpha   90.00
_cell.angle_beta   90.00
_cell.angle_gamma   90.00
#
_symmetry.space_group_name_H-M   'P 1'
#
loop_
_entity.id
_entity.type
_entity.pdbx_description
1 polymer ?
#
loop_
_entity_poly.entity_id
_entity_poly.type
_entity_poly.pdbx_seq_one_letter_code
_entity_poly.pdbx_strand_id
1 'polypeptide(L)' 'MFMRCDWEKVIFSDEKKFNLDGPDSCHSYWRDLRKEPLHFSTRTFGGGSVMVWGAFSDMGLVDLAFV' A
#
# COMPACT_ATOMS: atom_id res chain seq x y z
N MET A 1 -37.24 5.57 3.27
CA MET A 1 -36.72 5.80 1.91
C MET A 1 -35.23 5.48 1.94
N PHE A 2 -34.86 4.25 1.63
CA PHE A 2 -33.44 3.88 1.56
C PHE A 2 -32.89 4.44 0.26
N MET A 3 -31.91 5.33 0.35
CA MET A 3 -31.09 5.66 -0.82
C MET A 3 -30.32 4.40 -1.19
N ARG A 4 -30.64 3.84 -2.35
CA ARG A 4 -29.75 2.87 -2.99
C ARG A 4 -28.56 3.68 -3.49
N CYS A 5 -27.41 3.51 -2.86
CA CYS A 5 -26.18 4.05 -3.40
C CYS A 5 -25.84 3.20 -4.64
N ASP A 6 -25.93 3.82 -5.81
CA ASP A 6 -25.47 3.23 -7.06
C ASP A 6 -23.94 3.24 -7.07
N TRP A 7 -23.32 2.24 -6.44
CA TRP A 7 -21.85 2.09 -6.40
C TRP A 7 -21.22 1.97 -7.79
N GLU A 8 -22.00 1.59 -8.79
CA GLU A 8 -21.61 1.57 -10.21
C GLU A 8 -21.20 2.96 -10.75
N LYS A 9 -21.69 4.05 -10.13
CA LYS A 9 -21.38 5.43 -10.54
C LYS A 9 -20.29 6.09 -9.69
N VAL A 10 -19.74 5.37 -8.71
CA VAL A 10 -18.73 5.90 -7.80
C VAL A 10 -17.34 5.63 -8.36
N ILE A 11 -16.50 6.67 -8.38
CA ILE A 11 -15.08 6.57 -8.70
C ILE A 11 -14.31 6.76 -7.40
N PHE A 12 -13.47 5.78 -7.06
CA PHE A 12 -12.55 5.83 -5.94
C PHE A 12 -11.19 6.34 -6.42
N SER A 13 -10.50 7.14 -5.61
CA SER A 13 -9.14 7.58 -5.88
C SER A 13 -8.34 7.65 -4.59
N ASP A 14 -7.05 7.31 -4.65
CA ASP A 14 -6.16 7.39 -3.50
C ASP A 14 -4.70 7.62 -3.93
N GLU A 15 -3.89 8.05 -2.96
CA GLU A 15 -2.44 8.18 -3.11
C GLU A 15 -1.74 7.15 -2.23
N LYS A 16 -0.81 6.41 -2.84
CA LYS A 16 0.01 5.44 -2.14
C LYS A 16 1.48 5.73 -2.38
N LYS A 17 2.21 5.90 -1.27
CA LYS A 17 3.66 5.93 -1.27
C LYS A 17 4.20 4.51 -1.10
N PHE A 18 5.02 4.08 -2.05
CA PHE A 18 5.77 2.83 -2.03
C PHE A 18 7.23 3.12 -1.70
N ASN A 19 7.78 2.51 -0.65
CA ASN A 19 9.19 2.64 -0.34
C ASN A 19 10.00 1.65 -1.21
N LEU A 20 11.12 2.12 -1.78
CA LEU A 20 11.96 1.30 -2.67
C LEU A 20 12.90 0.35 -1.90
N ASP A 21 13.00 0.53 -0.58
CA ASP A 21 14.03 -0.09 0.27
C ASP A 21 13.62 -1.43 0.91
N GLY A 22 12.45 -1.96 0.56
CA GLY A 22 11.94 -3.24 1.09
C GLY A 22 10.53 -3.12 1.68
N PRO A 23 9.90 -4.26 1.98
CA PRO A 23 8.48 -4.31 2.32
C PRO A 23 8.13 -3.53 3.59
N ASP A 24 7.05 -2.74 3.51
CA ASP A 24 6.56 -1.80 4.52
C ASP A 24 6.12 -2.43 5.86
N SER A 25 6.21 -3.76 5.99
CA SER A 25 5.77 -4.49 7.17
C SER A 25 6.80 -5.54 7.54
N CYS A 26 7.03 -5.64 8.85
CA CYS A 26 7.88 -6.65 9.45
C CYS A 26 7.54 -8.01 8.84
N HIS A 27 8.52 -8.63 8.18
CA HIS A 27 8.46 -10.01 7.74
C HIS A 27 8.19 -10.88 8.97
N SER A 28 6.94 -11.24 9.25
CA SER A 28 6.61 -12.17 10.33
C SER A 28 7.50 -13.40 10.18
N TYR A 29 8.45 -13.60 11.11
CA TYR A 29 9.38 -14.72 11.09
C TYR A 29 9.17 -15.56 12.34
N TRP A 30 9.08 -16.86 12.11
CA TRP A 30 9.10 -17.84 13.18
C TRP A 30 10.54 -18.06 13.60
N ARG A 31 10.82 -18.00 14.91
CA ARG A 31 12.17 -18.31 15.43
C ARG A 31 12.19 -19.26 16.60
N ASP A 32 13.23 -20.08 16.59
CA ASP A 32 13.67 -20.84 17.74
C ASP A 32 14.26 -19.90 18.80
N LEU A 33 13.82 -20.06 20.05
CA LEU A 33 14.23 -19.22 21.18
C LEU A 33 15.68 -19.44 21.62
N ARG A 34 16.32 -20.51 21.15
CA ARG A 34 17.74 -20.79 21.44
C ARG A 34 18.72 -19.98 20.58
N LYS A 35 18.23 -19.22 19.61
CA LYS A 35 19.04 -18.43 18.68
C LYS A 35 18.81 -16.93 18.87
N GLU A 36 19.85 -16.15 18.57
CA GLU A 36 19.86 -14.69 18.65
C GLU A 36 18.77 -14.02 17.79
N PRO A 37 18.15 -12.91 18.24
CA PRO A 37 17.20 -12.14 17.45
C PRO A 37 17.76 -11.59 16.14
N LEU A 38 17.06 -11.82 15.04
CA LEU A 38 17.28 -11.05 13.80
C LEU A 38 16.54 -9.71 13.89
N HIS A 39 17.22 -8.63 13.52
CA HIS A 39 16.66 -7.28 13.45
C HIS A 39 16.24 -6.96 12.00
N PHE A 40 14.95 -6.74 11.79
CA PHE A 40 14.43 -6.23 10.51
C PHE A 40 14.37 -4.70 10.58
N SER A 41 15.04 -4.02 9.63
CA SER A 41 15.01 -2.57 9.52
C SER A 41 13.67 -2.10 8.96
N THR A 42 12.95 -1.28 9.71
CA THR A 42 11.69 -0.62 9.34
C THR A 42 11.94 0.88 9.08
N ARG A 43 12.82 1.24 8.15
CA ARG A 43 13.09 2.68 7.93
C ARG A 43 11.87 3.38 7.31
N THR A 44 11.50 4.48 7.94
CA THR A 44 10.35 5.36 7.60
C THR A 44 10.75 6.60 6.80
N PHE A 45 12.04 6.92 6.67
CA PHE A 45 12.52 8.02 5.80
C PHE A 45 13.97 7.82 5.35
N GLY A 46 14.21 8.02 4.04
CA GLY A 46 15.48 7.87 3.33
C GLY A 46 15.64 6.50 2.65
N GLY A 47 16.09 6.52 1.38
CA GLY A 47 16.31 5.35 0.51
C GLY A 47 15.44 5.34 -0.77
N GLY A 48 14.57 6.35 -0.91
CA GLY A 48 13.82 6.60 -2.14
C GLY A 48 12.45 5.94 -2.09
N SER A 49 11.47 6.61 -2.70
CA SER A 49 10.09 6.17 -2.67
C SER A 49 9.40 6.63 -3.93
N VAL A 50 8.48 5.82 -4.44
CA VAL A 50 7.62 6.20 -5.55
C VAL A 50 6.24 6.50 -4.97
N MET A 51 5.74 7.69 -5.22
CA MET A 51 4.37 8.03 -4.92
C MET A 51 3.54 7.78 -6.18
N VAL A 52 2.39 7.17 -5.97
CA VAL A 52 1.47 6.81 -7.03
C VAL A 52 0.11 7.36 -6.67
N TRP A 53 -0.53 8.00 -7.63
CA TRP A 53 -1.95 8.32 -7.60
C TRP A 53 -2.69 7.42 -8.57
N GLY A 54 -3.86 6.93 -8.17
CA GLY A 54 -4.69 6.12 -9.05
C GLY A 54 -6.16 6.24 -8.68
N ALA A 55 -7.00 5.90 -9.66
CA ALA A 55 -8.45 5.87 -9.48
C ALA A 55 -9.07 4.65 -10.15
N PHE A 56 -10.19 4.18 -9.63
CA PHE A 56 -10.95 3.07 -10.21
C PHE A 56 -12.44 3.18 -9.91
N SER A 57 -13.24 2.50 -10.72
CA SER A 57 -14.67 2.32 -10.51
C SER A 57 -15.08 0.90 -10.90
N ASP A 58 -16.36 0.59 -10.77
CA ASP A 58 -16.95 -0.68 -11.25
C ASP A 58 -16.69 -0.92 -12.76
N MET A 59 -16.55 0.16 -13.53
CA MET A 59 -16.28 0.11 -14.98
C MET A 59 -14.80 -0.14 -15.30
N GLY A 60 -13.89 -0.09 -14.32
CA GLY A 60 -12.47 -0.40 -14.50
C GLY A 60 -11.50 0.57 -13.83
N LEU A 61 -10.22 0.39 -14.16
CA LEU A 61 -9.11 1.19 -13.65
C LEU A 61 -8.86 2.41 -14.54
N VAL A 62 -8.47 3.53 -13.93
CA VAL A 62 -7.92 4.71 -14.61
C VAL A 62 -6.40 4.59 -14.63
N ASP A 63 -5.74 5.23 -15.61
CA ASP A 63 -4.28 5.27 -15.70
C ASP A 63 -3.64 5.76 -14.41
N LEU A 64 -2.58 5.06 -14.02
CA LEU A 64 -1.80 5.32 -12.83
C LEU A 64 -0.86 6.51 -13.08
N ALA A 65 -0.85 7.49 -12.17
CA ALA A 65 0.07 8.61 -12.23
C ALA A 65 1.22 8.42 -11.23
N PHE A 66 2.45 8.70 -11.66
CA PHE A 66 3.64 8.72 -10.81
C PHE A 66 3.94 10.17 -10.40
N VAL A 67 4.20 10.37 -9.11
CA VAL A 67 4.51 11.68 -8.50
C VAL A 67 5.95 11.72 -8.02
#